data_AF-A0A8C2RQP6-F1
#
_entry.id   AF-A0A8C2RQP6-F1
#
_cell.length_a   1.000
_cell.length_b   1.000
_cell.length_c   1.000
_cell.angle_alpha   90.00
_cell.angle_beta   90.00
_cell.angle_gamma   90.00
#
_symmetry.space_group_name_H-M   'P 1'
#
loop_
_entity.id
_entity.type
_entity.pdbx_description
1 polymer ?
#
loop_
_entity_poly.entity_id
_entity_poly.type
_entity_poly.pdbx_seq_one_letter_code
_entity_poly.pdbx_strand_id
1 'polypeptide(L)'
;MKFPYQNESCFPPEDELRKQIRSGEKTQPWVCRYTITYPLNSNVQLAGLRLIKHLTIISEYQHMVTNYISEFLRLLTVGSGETKDHILGMLLNFSKNPSMTKDLLIANAPASLINIFSKKETKENILNALSLFENINYHFKRRAKVFTQDKFSKNSLYFIFQRPKACAKKLRILAAEYNDPEVKERVELFLSKL
;
A
#
# COMPACT_ATOMS: atom_id res chain seq x y z
N MET A 1 39.02 -8.69 27.99
CA MET A 1 37.63 -9.08 28.31
C MET A 1 36.94 -9.44 27.00
N LYS A 2 36.39 -10.67 26.89
CA LYS A 2 35.65 -11.15 25.71
C LYS A 2 34.19 -10.68 25.84
N PHE A 3 33.65 -10.03 24.81
CA PHE A 3 32.22 -9.77 24.70
C PHE A 3 31.51 -11.05 24.23
N PRO A 4 30.44 -11.52 24.90
CA PRO A 4 29.65 -12.63 24.40
C PRO A 4 28.66 -12.09 23.35
N TYR A 5 28.79 -12.57 22.12
CA TYR A 5 27.76 -12.45 21.09
C TYR A 5 26.60 -13.38 21.48
N GLN A 6 25.48 -12.82 21.94
CA GLN A 6 24.20 -13.52 21.97
C GLN A 6 23.44 -13.17 20.69
N ASN A 7 23.49 -14.12 19.74
CA ASN A 7 22.58 -14.18 18.59
C ASN A 7 21.25 -14.73 19.11
N GLU A 8 20.42 -13.88 19.72
CA GLU A 8 19.02 -14.21 19.95
C GLU A 8 18.25 -13.84 18.69
N SER A 9 17.71 -14.85 18.00
CA SER A 9 16.84 -14.65 16.86
C SER A 9 15.63 -13.82 17.28
N CYS A 10 15.38 -12.67 16.63
CA CYS A 10 14.16 -11.86 16.78
C CYS A 10 12.86 -12.61 16.39
N PHE A 11 12.95 -13.87 15.98
CA PHE A 11 11.80 -14.70 15.64
C PHE A 11 11.37 -15.51 16.87
N PRO A 12 10.07 -15.53 17.21
CA PRO A 12 9.58 -16.42 18.23
C PRO A 12 9.86 -17.88 17.84
N PRO A 13 10.14 -18.78 18.81
CA PRO A 13 10.35 -20.20 18.54
C PRO A 13 9.16 -20.82 17.76
N GLU A 14 9.43 -21.76 16.85
CA GLU A 14 8.40 -22.41 16.01
C GLU A 14 7.20 -22.95 16.81
N ASP A 15 7.45 -23.43 18.03
CA ASP A 15 6.40 -23.97 18.89
C ASP A 15 5.42 -22.91 19.40
N GLU A 16 5.89 -21.67 19.54
CA GLU A 16 5.06 -20.53 19.91
C GLU A 16 4.18 -20.11 18.73
N LEU A 17 4.74 -20.12 17.52
CA LEU A 17 4.01 -19.92 16.26
C LEU A 17 2.89 -20.97 16.09
N ARG A 18 3.19 -22.25 16.36
CA ARG A 18 2.23 -23.37 16.27
C ARG A 18 1.14 -23.30 17.33
N LYS A 19 1.45 -22.81 18.55
CA LYS A 19 0.45 -22.60 19.61
C LYS A 19 -0.49 -21.46 19.29
N GLN A 20 0.00 -20.36 18.72
CA GLN A 20 -0.82 -19.21 18.33
C GLN A 20 -1.79 -19.56 17.19
N ILE A 21 -1.35 -20.34 16.19
CA ILE A 21 -2.21 -20.87 15.11
C ILE A 21 -3.36 -21.73 15.66
N ARG A 22 -3.15 -22.47 16.75
CA ARG A 22 -4.15 -23.37 17.36
C ARG A 22 -5.20 -22.65 18.23
N SER A 23 -4.94 -21.42 18.68
CA SER A 23 -5.70 -20.78 19.75
C SER A 23 -6.95 -20.00 19.30
N GLY A 24 -7.17 -19.81 17.99
CA GLY A 24 -8.35 -19.08 17.50
C GLY A 24 -8.44 -17.60 17.93
N GLU A 25 -7.42 -17.06 18.61
CA GLU A 25 -7.21 -15.62 18.72
C GLU A 25 -7.12 -15.07 17.31
N LYS A 26 -8.01 -14.14 16.98
CA LYS A 26 -8.09 -13.39 15.71
C LYS A 26 -6.67 -13.18 15.19
N THR A 27 -6.28 -13.98 14.20
CA THR A 27 -4.92 -14.03 13.68
C THR A 27 -4.63 -12.69 13.02
N GLN A 28 -4.18 -11.72 13.81
CA GLN A 28 -3.36 -10.64 13.29
C GLN A 28 -2.25 -11.34 12.52
N PRO A 29 -2.09 -11.11 11.20
CA PRO A 29 -1.07 -11.83 10.47
C PRO A 29 0.26 -11.39 11.04
N TRP A 30 0.89 -12.27 11.81
CA TRP A 30 2.21 -12.05 12.41
C TRP A 30 3.17 -11.48 11.37
N VAL A 31 3.06 -11.98 10.13
CA VAL A 31 3.80 -11.50 8.96
C VAL A 31 3.66 -9.99 8.76
N CYS A 32 2.45 -9.41 8.79
CA CYS A 32 2.25 -7.97 8.62
C CYS A 32 2.89 -7.19 9.77
N ARG A 33 2.59 -7.59 11.02
CA ARG A 33 3.12 -6.92 12.22
C ARG A 33 4.64 -6.90 12.26
N TYR A 34 5.29 -8.03 11.96
CA TYR A 34 6.74 -8.11 11.93
C TYR A 34 7.32 -7.29 10.76
N THR A 35 6.72 -7.39 9.58
CA THR A 35 7.21 -6.66 8.39
C THR A 35 7.25 -5.15 8.61
N ILE A 36 6.23 -4.57 9.25
CA ILE A 36 6.17 -3.11 9.50
C ILE A 36 7.08 -2.65 10.65
N THR A 37 7.49 -3.55 11.55
CA THR A 37 8.33 -3.23 12.72
C THR A 37 9.81 -3.43 12.46
N TYR A 38 10.18 -4.26 11.48
CA TYR A 38 11.57 -4.38 11.04
C TYR A 38 12.15 -3.06 10.52
N PRO A 39 13.48 -2.86 10.61
CA PRO A 39 14.14 -1.66 10.11
C PRO A 39 13.76 -1.38 8.65
N LEU A 40 13.49 -0.11 8.37
CA LEU A 40 13.04 0.35 7.05
C LEU A 40 14.05 -0.04 5.96
N ASN A 41 13.56 -0.64 4.88
CA ASN A 41 14.32 -1.14 3.73
C ASN A 41 15.29 -2.29 4.06
N SER A 42 15.20 -2.91 5.23
CA SER A 42 16.00 -4.11 5.54
C SER A 42 15.58 -5.30 4.66
N ASN A 43 16.52 -6.21 4.40
CA ASN A 43 16.25 -7.44 3.65
C ASN A 43 15.11 -8.26 4.27
N VAL A 44 15.01 -8.27 5.60
CA VAL A 44 13.94 -8.98 6.33
C VAL A 44 12.58 -8.32 6.10
N GLN A 45 12.51 -6.98 6.13
CA GLN A 45 11.30 -6.26 5.76
C GLN A 45 10.90 -6.54 4.32
N LEU A 46 11.85 -6.49 3.37
CA LEU A 46 11.58 -6.74 1.95
C LEU A 46 11.07 -8.16 1.70
N ALA A 47 11.64 -9.17 2.36
CA ALA A 47 11.17 -10.55 2.30
C ALA A 47 9.72 -10.67 2.82
N GLY A 48 9.42 -10.00 3.94
CA GLY A 48 8.08 -9.91 4.49
C GLY A 48 7.08 -9.26 3.53
N LEU A 49 7.43 -8.11 2.94
CA LEU A 49 6.61 -7.42 1.95
C LEU A 49 6.36 -8.27 0.71
N ARG A 50 7.37 -9.02 0.25
CA ARG A 50 7.25 -9.95 -0.89
C ARG A 50 6.28 -11.08 -0.60
N LEU A 51 6.34 -11.68 0.59
CA LEU A 51 5.39 -12.70 1.02
C LEU A 51 3.97 -12.15 1.06
N ILE A 52 3.77 -10.97 1.67
CA ILE A 52 2.42 -10.37 1.76
C ILE A 52 1.89 -10.01 0.36
N LYS A 53 2.73 -9.45 -0.53
CA LYS A 53 2.36 -9.20 -1.94
C LYS A 53 1.88 -10.47 -2.64
N HIS A 54 2.54 -11.61 -2.40
CA HIS A 54 2.14 -12.89 -2.99
C HIS A 54 0.84 -13.43 -2.39
N LEU A 55 0.70 -13.43 -1.06
CA LEU A 55 -0.52 -13.91 -0.39
C LEU A 55 -1.76 -13.13 -0.83
N THR A 56 -1.62 -11.82 -1.05
CA THR A 56 -2.74 -10.95 -1.43
C THR A 56 -3.20 -11.11 -2.89
N ILE A 57 -2.54 -11.95 -3.70
CA ILE A 57 -3.07 -12.38 -5.00
C ILE A 57 -4.37 -13.17 -4.81
N ILE A 58 -4.44 -13.99 -3.75
CA ILE A 58 -5.60 -14.81 -3.41
C ILE A 58 -6.55 -13.95 -2.56
N SER A 59 -7.78 -13.78 -3.03
CA SER A 59 -8.76 -12.85 -2.46
C SER A 59 -9.11 -13.18 -0.99
N GLU A 60 -9.10 -14.46 -0.65
CA GLU A 60 -9.42 -15.03 0.64
C GLU A 60 -8.41 -14.62 1.70
N TYR A 61 -7.17 -14.27 1.33
CA TYR A 61 -6.15 -13.81 2.29
C TYR A 61 -6.11 -12.28 2.44
N GLN A 62 -6.83 -11.52 1.61
CA GLN A 62 -6.75 -10.06 1.63
C GLN A 62 -7.30 -9.44 2.92
N HIS A 63 -8.39 -10.01 3.47
CA HIS A 63 -9.03 -9.52 4.70
C HIS A 63 -8.11 -9.60 5.93
N MET A 64 -7.11 -10.47 5.90
CA MET A 64 -6.13 -10.62 6.97
C MET A 64 -5.24 -9.36 7.08
N VAL A 65 -5.04 -8.64 5.98
CA VAL A 65 -4.07 -7.53 5.87
C VAL A 65 -4.74 -6.15 6.09
N THR A 66 -6.07 -6.06 6.07
CA THR A 66 -6.82 -4.79 6.05
C THR A 66 -6.46 -3.83 7.19
N ASN A 67 -6.24 -4.37 8.39
CA ASN A 67 -5.89 -3.59 9.58
C ASN A 67 -4.51 -2.92 9.50
N TYR A 68 -3.69 -3.26 8.49
CA TYR A 68 -2.33 -2.74 8.30
C TYR A 68 -2.22 -1.80 7.07
N ILE A 69 -3.32 -1.55 6.35
CA ILE A 69 -3.30 -0.73 5.13
C ILE A 69 -2.72 0.68 5.43
N SER A 70 -3.08 1.27 6.57
CA SER A 70 -2.61 2.62 6.95
C SER A 70 -1.08 2.66 7.12
N GLU A 71 -0.50 1.62 7.71
CA GLU A 71 0.92 1.46 7.95
C GLU A 71 1.67 1.25 6.64
N PHE A 72 1.11 0.46 5.71
CA PHE A 72 1.66 0.31 4.36
C PHE A 72 1.61 1.62 3.58
N LEU A 73 0.50 2.38 3.66
CA LEU A 73 0.40 3.71 3.04
C LEU A 73 1.43 4.68 3.62
N ARG A 74 1.74 4.58 4.93
CA ARG A 74 2.83 5.35 5.55
C ARG A 74 4.19 4.95 5.00
N LEU A 75 4.49 3.64 4.95
CA LEU A 75 5.74 3.12 4.40
C LEU A 75 5.93 3.50 2.94
N LEU A 76 4.86 3.56 2.14
CA LEU A 76 4.88 4.00 0.75
C LEU A 76 5.43 5.43 0.58
N THR A 77 5.36 6.28 1.62
CA THR A 77 5.89 7.64 1.59
C THR A 77 7.38 7.75 1.96
N VAL A 78 7.93 6.80 2.71
CA VAL A 78 9.30 6.86 3.25
C VAL A 78 10.23 5.74 2.76
N GLY A 79 9.67 4.66 2.20
CA GLY A 79 10.41 3.50 1.74
C GLY A 79 11.27 3.77 0.50
N SER A 80 12.21 2.86 0.23
CA SER A 80 12.96 2.81 -1.02
C SER A 80 12.06 2.46 -2.21
N GLY A 81 12.57 2.63 -3.44
CA GLY A 81 11.84 2.23 -4.65
C GLY A 81 11.37 0.76 -4.60
N GLU A 82 12.20 -0.14 -4.06
CA GLU A 82 11.86 -1.57 -3.91
C GLU A 82 10.78 -1.82 -2.84
N THR A 83 10.86 -1.14 -1.69
CA THR A 83 9.82 -1.20 -0.65
C THR A 83 8.47 -0.73 -1.23
N LYS A 84 8.49 0.37 -2.00
CA LYS A 84 7.29 0.91 -2.64
C LYS A 84 6.72 -0.03 -3.69
N ASP A 85 7.56 -0.71 -4.50
CA ASP A 85 7.09 -1.71 -5.48
C ASP A 85 6.27 -2.82 -4.83
N HIS A 86 6.80 -3.39 -3.74
CA HIS A 86 6.12 -4.49 -3.07
C HIS A 86 4.78 -4.03 -2.46
N ILE A 87 4.76 -2.85 -1.84
CA ILE A 87 3.55 -2.27 -1.25
C ILE A 87 2.52 -1.91 -2.34
N LEU A 88 2.93 -1.27 -3.42
CA LEU A 88 2.04 -0.92 -4.52
C LEU A 88 1.44 -2.16 -5.18
N GLY A 89 2.24 -3.22 -5.37
CA GLY A 89 1.74 -4.49 -5.89
C GLY A 89 0.66 -5.11 -4.98
N MET A 90 0.87 -5.08 -3.66
CA MET A 90 -0.12 -5.54 -2.68
C MET A 90 -1.41 -4.70 -2.72
N LEU A 91 -1.28 -3.37 -2.68
CA LEU A 91 -2.44 -2.46 -2.72
C LEU A 91 -3.19 -2.56 -4.06
N LEU A 92 -2.48 -2.79 -5.16
CA LEU A 92 -3.07 -3.02 -6.47
C LEU A 92 -3.91 -4.30 -6.47
N ASN A 93 -3.45 -5.38 -5.85
CA ASN A 93 -4.25 -6.59 -5.67
C ASN A 93 -5.54 -6.32 -4.89
N PHE A 94 -5.51 -5.49 -3.84
CA PHE A 94 -6.72 -5.06 -3.14
C PHE A 94 -7.63 -4.24 -4.04
N SER A 95 -7.08 -3.30 -4.82
CA SER A 95 -7.88 -2.41 -5.66
C SER A 95 -8.65 -3.15 -6.76
N LYS A 96 -8.13 -4.30 -7.23
CA LYS A 96 -8.81 -5.17 -8.19
C LYS A 96 -10.01 -5.91 -7.57
N ASN A 97 -10.05 -6.05 -6.25
CA ASN A 97 -11.14 -6.67 -5.53
C ASN A 97 -12.12 -5.59 -5.02
N PRO A 98 -13.35 -5.52 -5.56
CA PRO A 98 -14.30 -4.52 -5.13
C PRO A 98 -14.60 -4.55 -3.62
N SER A 99 -14.57 -5.72 -2.96
CA SER A 99 -14.87 -5.81 -1.51
C SER A 99 -13.89 -4.99 -0.66
N MET A 100 -12.64 -4.87 -1.10
CA MET A 100 -11.56 -4.17 -0.40
C MET A 100 -11.61 -2.64 -0.57
N THR A 101 -12.45 -2.13 -1.49
CA THR A 101 -12.50 -0.69 -1.79
C THR A 101 -12.84 0.14 -0.56
N LYS A 102 -13.73 -0.35 0.32
CA LYS A 102 -14.08 0.37 1.55
C LYS A 102 -12.89 0.48 2.49
N ASP A 103 -12.20 -0.62 2.72
CA ASP A 103 -11.02 -0.69 3.60
C ASP A 103 -9.88 0.20 3.10
N LEU A 104 -9.66 0.24 1.78
CA LEU A 104 -8.70 1.16 1.16
C LEU A 104 -9.09 2.63 1.39
N LEU A 105 -10.36 2.99 1.23
CA LEU A 105 -10.84 4.38 1.34
C LEU A 105 -10.83 4.92 2.78
N ILE A 106 -11.09 4.06 3.78
CA ILE A 106 -11.07 4.45 5.20
C ILE A 106 -9.65 4.52 5.77
N ALA A 107 -8.69 3.79 5.19
CA ALA A 107 -7.32 3.73 5.70
C ALA A 107 -6.68 5.11 5.77
N ASN A 108 -5.95 5.36 6.86
CA ASN A 108 -5.25 6.63 7.05
C ASN A 108 -4.06 6.71 6.10
N ALA A 109 -3.94 7.82 5.38
CA ALA A 109 -2.92 8.05 4.39
C ALA A 109 -2.24 9.42 4.65
N PRO A 110 -0.91 9.48 4.75
CA PRO A 110 -0.23 10.75 4.85
C PRO A 110 -0.50 11.60 3.59
N ALA A 111 -0.73 12.91 3.76
CA ALA A 111 -0.94 13.81 2.62
C ALA A 111 0.25 13.83 1.64
N SER A 112 1.46 13.50 2.13
CA SER A 112 2.67 13.35 1.32
C SER A 112 2.62 12.18 0.34
N LEU A 113 1.66 11.26 0.45
CA LEU A 113 1.48 10.15 -0.47
C LEU A 113 1.29 10.61 -1.92
N ILE A 114 0.72 11.80 -2.14
CA ILE A 114 0.58 12.38 -3.48
C ILE A 114 1.93 12.56 -4.21
N ASN A 115 3.04 12.58 -3.47
CA ASN A 115 4.39 12.67 -4.02
C ASN A 115 4.86 11.37 -4.67
N ILE A 116 4.08 10.28 -4.63
CA ILE A 116 4.33 9.07 -5.42
C ILE A 116 4.31 9.37 -6.94
N PHE A 117 3.61 10.42 -7.35
CA PHE A 117 3.66 10.94 -8.72
C PHE A 117 4.85 11.89 -8.88
N SER A 118 6.06 11.33 -8.88
CA SER A 118 7.31 12.07 -9.00
C SER A 118 8.30 11.35 -9.91
N LYS A 119 9.12 12.11 -10.65
CA LYS A 119 10.21 11.55 -11.47
C LYS A 119 11.28 10.77 -10.71
N LYS A 120 11.30 10.90 -9.37
CA LYS A 120 12.20 10.15 -8.49
C LYS A 120 11.79 8.68 -8.36
N GLU A 121 10.55 8.35 -8.71
CA GLU A 121 10.03 6.99 -8.64
C GLU A 121 10.39 6.18 -9.89
N THR A 122 10.40 4.86 -9.71
CA THR A 122 10.56 3.93 -10.84
C THR A 122 9.33 3.98 -11.74
N LYS A 123 9.51 3.62 -13.02
CA LYS A 123 8.40 3.50 -13.98
C LYS A 123 7.29 2.61 -13.44
N GLU A 124 7.66 1.42 -12.95
CA GLU A 124 6.74 0.44 -12.40
C GLU A 124 5.94 0.98 -11.20
N ASN A 125 6.60 1.71 -10.29
CA ASN A 125 5.91 2.32 -9.16
C ASN A 125 4.89 3.37 -9.61
N ILE A 126 5.24 4.19 -10.60
CA ILE A 126 4.32 5.20 -11.14
C ILE A 126 3.11 4.52 -11.79
N LEU A 127 3.33 3.53 -12.65
CA LEU A 127 2.25 2.82 -13.35
C LEU A 127 1.33 2.05 -12.38
N ASN A 128 1.91 1.39 -11.37
CA ASN A 128 1.15 0.71 -10.33
C ASN A 128 0.37 1.68 -9.45
N ALA A 129 0.94 2.85 -9.11
CA ALA A 129 0.21 3.89 -8.39
C ALA A 129 -0.95 4.45 -9.22
N LEU A 130 -0.75 4.75 -10.51
CA LEU A 130 -1.83 5.19 -11.39
C LEU A 130 -2.96 4.14 -11.45
N SER A 131 -2.61 2.87 -11.64
CA SER A 131 -3.57 1.77 -11.74
C SER A 131 -4.36 1.56 -10.44
N LEU A 132 -3.67 1.63 -9.29
CA LEU A 132 -4.29 1.58 -7.96
C LEU A 132 -5.36 2.68 -7.81
N PHE A 133 -4.99 3.91 -8.16
CA PHE A 133 -5.86 5.07 -8.00
C PHE A 133 -7.06 4.99 -8.96
N GLU A 134 -6.85 4.52 -10.19
CA GLU A 134 -7.92 4.27 -11.16
C GLU A 134 -8.93 3.23 -10.68
N ASN A 135 -8.46 2.08 -10.21
CA ASN A 135 -9.32 1.01 -9.73
C ASN A 135 -10.20 1.47 -8.55
N ILE A 136 -9.58 2.19 -7.60
CA ILE A 136 -10.32 2.78 -6.47
C ILE A 136 -11.38 3.76 -6.96
N ASN A 137 -11.03 4.68 -7.87
CA ASN A 137 -11.97 5.67 -8.40
C ASN A 137 -13.13 5.00 -9.17
N TYR A 138 -12.84 3.98 -9.97
CA TYR A 138 -13.83 3.20 -10.70
C TYR A 138 -14.84 2.53 -9.76
N HIS A 139 -14.35 1.82 -8.73
CA HIS A 139 -15.24 1.15 -7.76
C HIS A 139 -15.99 2.15 -6.87
N PHE A 140 -15.35 3.25 -6.49
CA PHE A 140 -16.00 4.32 -5.73
C PHE A 140 -17.18 4.93 -6.51
N LYS A 141 -16.96 5.34 -7.77
CA LYS A 141 -18.02 5.90 -8.62
C LYS A 141 -19.20 4.93 -8.79
N ARG A 142 -18.94 3.63 -8.96
CA ARG A 142 -20.00 2.60 -9.09
C ARG A 142 -20.76 2.31 -7.79
N ARG A 143 -20.16 2.59 -6.63
CA ARG A 143 -20.72 2.29 -5.30
C ARG A 143 -20.95 3.53 -4.45
N ALA A 144 -21.01 4.71 -5.07
CA ALA A 144 -21.13 5.99 -4.39
C ALA A 144 -22.37 6.06 -3.47
N LYS A 145 -23.46 5.37 -3.82
CA LYS A 145 -24.67 5.28 -2.99
C LYS A 145 -24.48 4.46 -1.70
N VAL A 146 -23.52 3.54 -1.67
CA VAL A 146 -23.22 2.66 -0.53
C VAL A 146 -22.17 3.27 0.39
N PHE A 147 -21.25 4.07 -0.18
CA PHE A 147 -20.23 4.79 0.57
C PHE A 147 -20.76 6.14 1.05
N THR A 148 -21.38 6.16 2.22
CA THR A 148 -21.78 7.42 2.85
C THR A 148 -20.52 8.19 3.27
N GLN A 149 -20.30 9.38 2.70
CA GLN A 149 -19.06 10.15 2.81
C GLN A 149 -18.79 10.68 4.25
N ASP A 150 -19.83 10.73 5.07
CA ASP A 150 -19.81 11.10 6.50
C ASP A 150 -18.94 10.19 7.37
N LYS A 151 -18.50 9.04 6.85
CA LYS A 151 -17.75 8.02 7.59
C LYS A 151 -16.23 8.05 7.37
N PHE A 152 -15.73 8.93 6.50
CA PHE A 152 -14.29 9.02 6.22
C PHE A 152 -13.60 10.05 7.12
N SER A 153 -12.50 9.65 7.77
CA SER A 153 -11.66 10.58 8.54
C SER A 153 -10.97 11.58 7.60
N LYS A 154 -10.66 12.80 8.05
CA LYS A 154 -9.94 13.81 7.23
C LYS A 154 -8.57 13.34 6.73
N ASN A 155 -8.01 12.32 7.36
CA ASN A 155 -6.71 11.75 7.04
C ASN A 155 -6.83 10.47 6.20
N SER A 156 -8.03 10.08 5.79
CA SER A 156 -8.21 8.86 5.03
C SER A 156 -7.74 9.02 3.57
N LEU A 157 -7.41 7.90 2.94
CA LEU A 157 -7.02 7.85 1.54
C LEU A 157 -8.08 8.50 0.64
N TYR A 158 -9.36 8.41 0.99
CA TYR A 158 -10.46 9.11 0.33
C TYR A 158 -10.19 10.62 0.15
N PHE A 159 -9.70 11.31 1.18
CA PHE A 159 -9.44 12.74 1.11
C PHE A 159 -8.24 13.11 0.23
N ILE A 160 -7.34 12.16 -0.04
CA ILE A 160 -6.29 12.35 -1.06
C ILE A 160 -6.93 12.38 -2.45
N PHE A 161 -7.91 11.52 -2.71
CA PHE A 161 -8.69 11.52 -3.96
C PHE A 161 -9.60 12.75 -4.12
N GLN A 162 -10.11 13.32 -3.03
CA GLN A 162 -10.93 14.54 -3.05
C GLN A 162 -10.15 15.84 -3.33
N ARG A 163 -8.83 15.77 -3.58
CA ARG A 163 -8.02 16.95 -3.95
C ARG A 163 -7.61 16.91 -5.43
N PRO A 164 -8.57 16.94 -6.38
CA PRO A 164 -8.29 16.77 -7.81
C PRO A 164 -7.34 17.84 -8.33
N LYS A 165 -7.42 19.10 -7.83
CA LYS A 165 -6.50 20.17 -8.24
C LYS A 165 -5.03 19.88 -7.89
N ALA A 166 -4.77 19.40 -6.66
CA ALA A 166 -3.41 19.10 -6.21
C ALA A 166 -2.86 17.86 -6.91
N CYS A 167 -3.69 16.82 -7.07
CA CYS A 167 -3.35 15.61 -7.81
C CYS A 167 -3.05 15.93 -9.28
N ALA A 168 -3.95 16.64 -9.96
CA ALA A 168 -3.78 17.01 -11.35
C ALA A 168 -2.54 17.90 -11.57
N LYS A 169 -2.22 18.80 -10.63
CA LYS A 169 -0.96 19.57 -10.69
C LYS A 169 0.26 18.66 -10.63
N LYS A 170 0.29 17.67 -9.73
CA LYS A 170 1.40 16.73 -9.63
C LYS A 170 1.55 15.83 -10.86
N LEU A 171 0.44 15.33 -11.38
CA LEU A 171 0.40 14.53 -12.60
C LEU A 171 0.92 15.31 -13.81
N ARG A 172 0.50 16.57 -14.00
CA ARG A 172 1.03 17.42 -15.09
C ARG A 172 2.53 17.65 -14.97
N ILE A 173 3.05 17.89 -13.76
CA ILE A 173 4.49 18.01 -13.52
C ILE A 173 5.20 16.70 -13.87
N LEU A 174 4.64 15.55 -13.47
CA LEU A 174 5.20 14.24 -13.80
C LEU A 174 5.24 14.01 -15.32
N ALA A 175 4.16 14.30 -16.05
CA ALA A 175 4.10 14.16 -17.51
C ALA A 175 5.12 15.06 -18.23
N ALA A 176 5.39 16.24 -17.70
CA ALA A 176 6.40 17.15 -18.25
C ALA A 176 7.84 16.68 -17.99
N GLU A 177 8.10 16.09 -16.82
CA GLU A 177 9.46 15.74 -16.37
C GLU A 177 9.89 14.29 -16.66
N TYR A 178 8.94 13.37 -16.86
CA TYR A 178 9.24 11.95 -17.05
C TYR A 178 9.32 11.61 -18.55
N ASN A 179 10.42 11.02 -19.01
CA ASN A 179 10.67 10.84 -20.45
C ASN A 179 10.03 9.58 -21.07
N ASP A 180 9.49 8.67 -20.27
CA ASP A 180 8.88 7.43 -20.77
C ASP A 180 7.48 7.70 -21.38
N PRO A 181 7.24 7.26 -22.62
CA PRO A 181 5.99 7.55 -23.34
C PRO A 181 4.77 6.86 -22.72
N GLU A 182 4.93 5.63 -22.21
CA GLU A 182 3.85 4.88 -21.59
C GLU A 182 3.38 5.57 -20.30
N VAL A 183 4.33 6.06 -19.49
CA VAL A 183 3.99 6.86 -18.29
C VAL A 183 3.22 8.13 -18.67
N LYS A 184 3.65 8.86 -19.71
CA LYS A 184 2.94 10.07 -20.16
C LYS A 184 1.52 9.77 -20.60
N GLU A 185 1.35 8.78 -21.47
CA GLU A 185 0.03 8.33 -21.93
C GLU A 185 -0.87 7.97 -20.75
N ARG A 186 -0.33 7.20 -19.80
CA ARG A 186 -1.10 6.75 -18.63
C ARG A 186 -1.49 7.88 -17.70
N VAL A 187 -0.64 8.89 -17.55
CA VAL A 187 -0.92 10.11 -16.79
C VAL A 187 -2.03 10.93 -17.46
N GLU A 188 -1.95 11.16 -18.78
CA GLU A 188 -2.98 11.90 -19.51
C GLU A 188 -4.35 11.19 -19.47
N LEU A 189 -4.35 9.87 -19.65
CA LEU A 189 -5.56 9.06 -19.50
C LEU A 189 -6.13 9.19 -18.08
N PHE A 190 -5.29 9.16 -17.06
CA PHE A 190 -5.74 9.33 -15.67
C PHE A 190 -6.28 10.73 -15.40
N LEU A 191 -5.63 11.77 -15.92
CA LEU A 191 -6.07 13.17 -15.81
C LEU A 191 -7.47 13.39 -16.40
N SER A 192 -7.80 12.72 -17.50
CA SER A 192 -9.14 12.81 -18.12
C SER A 192 -10.27 12.23 -17.26
N LYS A 193 -9.94 11.39 -16.26
CA LYS A 193 -10.89 10.65 -15.41
C LYS A 193 -11.06 11.23 -14.01
N LEU A 194 -10.18 12.16 -13.61
CA LEU A 194 -10.21 12.87 -12.32
C LEU A 194 -11.39 13.84 -12.26
#